data_AF-A0A1G8UPT0-F1
#
_entry.id   AF-A0A1G8UPT0-F1
#
_cell.length_a   1.000
_cell.length_b   1.000
_cell.length_c   1.000
_cell.angle_alpha   90.00
_cell.angle_beta   90.00
_cell.angle_gamma   90.00
#
_symmetry.space_group_name_H-M   'P 1'
#
loop_
_entity.id
_entity.type
_entity.pdbx_description
1 polymer ?
#
loop_
_entity_poly.entity_id
_entity_poly.type
_entity_poly.pdbx_seq_one_letter_code
_entity_poly.pdbx_strand_id
1 'polypeptide(L)'
;MPQPTAPSRPSPAHAPAPAPAPVKTSGHASVKASAKASAKAFTSRAVPQFGDANLVLRAALASALAWWIAADLLGLSAPDLAPVGAMLACQLTPYGTARRAFHRGAGVAFGGALGLTASMTVGVTPLTMFATVLVGMCAGRLLRLGGQVHQIALTAVLVMGVPGHFDYGVHRLAANLIGVAIGAAVGLAVPPPPFARRAAEKLARLSGEMSALLTEMAQALRGEDWDRHCGEWVERARGLSERLTKVRKAVAAAEDANRWRPHTEAAVRRVERLVESTRCLDHVGHQIRGIARGLYNLTYREGRPPALHWSQHDRALRPEPTRAPEGLDQVLADLAGSLAVLTEPRLLHDTPTPQLRATLRDRLGAAETSFLTSALAQQPAYAEWRELCTAGILEDARKVLHELDPQVGPHQRAFRD
;
A
#
# COMPACT_ATOMS: atom_id res chain seq x y z
N MET A 1 44.96 -31.20 -65.62
CA MET A 1 44.47 -32.61 -65.63
C MET A 1 45.43 -33.46 -66.44
N PRO A 2 45.71 -34.73 -66.10
CA PRO A 2 45.54 -35.47 -64.84
C PRO A 2 46.90 -36.00 -64.30
N GLN A 3 46.96 -36.45 -63.03
CA GLN A 3 48.07 -37.28 -62.53
C GLN A 3 47.45 -38.50 -61.82
N PRO A 4 47.86 -39.74 -62.19
CA PRO A 4 47.23 -40.97 -61.74
C PRO A 4 47.91 -41.58 -60.51
N THR A 5 47.15 -42.47 -59.88
CA THR A 5 47.40 -43.34 -58.73
C THR A 5 48.70 -44.16 -58.79
N ALA A 6 49.32 -44.41 -57.63
CA ALA A 6 49.92 -45.73 -57.34
C ALA A 6 50.04 -46.03 -55.82
N PRO A 7 49.89 -47.30 -55.39
CA PRO A 7 49.81 -47.74 -53.99
C PRO A 7 51.06 -48.50 -53.51
N SER A 8 51.24 -48.69 -52.18
CA SER A 8 51.88 -49.86 -51.53
C SER A 8 52.16 -49.57 -50.04
N ARG A 9 51.47 -50.23 -49.07
CA ARG A 9 51.85 -51.47 -48.31
C ARG A 9 52.42 -51.18 -46.89
N PRO A 10 52.45 -52.16 -45.95
CA PRO A 10 51.80 -52.03 -44.64
C PRO A 10 52.72 -52.09 -43.39
N SER A 11 52.13 -51.72 -42.24
CA SER A 11 52.29 -52.16 -40.81
C SER A 11 53.69 -52.32 -40.18
N PRO A 12 53.89 -51.93 -38.89
CA PRO A 12 53.37 -52.76 -37.79
C PRO A 12 52.90 -52.02 -36.51
N ALA A 13 52.20 -52.79 -35.67
CA ALA A 13 51.58 -52.41 -34.41
C ALA A 13 52.56 -52.25 -33.23
N HIS A 14 52.22 -51.34 -32.29
CA HIS A 14 52.43 -51.35 -30.82
C HIS A 14 52.06 -49.94 -30.29
N ALA A 15 51.36 -49.69 -29.18
CA ALA A 15 51.07 -50.41 -27.94
C ALA A 15 49.76 -49.84 -27.31
N PRO A 16 49.14 -50.48 -26.30
CA PRO A 16 47.83 -50.06 -25.78
C PRO A 16 47.91 -48.81 -24.88
N ALA A 17 46.90 -47.93 -25.01
CA ALA A 17 46.76 -46.73 -24.18
C ALA A 17 46.37 -47.07 -22.73
N PRO A 18 46.89 -46.35 -21.71
CA PRO A 18 46.60 -46.62 -20.31
C PRO A 18 45.15 -46.26 -19.94
N ALA A 19 44.56 -47.04 -19.04
CA ALA A 19 43.21 -46.85 -18.53
C ALA A 19 43.05 -45.49 -17.81
N PRO A 20 41.91 -44.79 -17.95
CA PRO A 20 41.71 -43.49 -17.31
C PRO A 20 41.61 -43.61 -15.78
N ALA A 21 42.30 -42.72 -15.08
CA ALA A 21 42.25 -42.57 -13.62
C ALA A 21 40.86 -42.12 -13.13
N PRO A 22 40.44 -42.49 -11.91
CA PRO A 22 39.12 -42.14 -11.40
C PRO A 22 39.01 -40.64 -11.11
N VAL A 23 38.04 -39.98 -11.73
CA VAL A 23 37.66 -38.59 -11.46
C VAL A 23 37.04 -38.50 -10.06
N LYS A 24 37.75 -37.88 -9.12
CA LYS A 24 37.21 -37.56 -7.78
C LYS A 24 36.12 -36.50 -7.90
N THR A 25 34.91 -36.83 -7.47
CA THR A 25 33.76 -35.92 -7.40
C THR A 25 33.91 -34.90 -6.26
N SER A 26 34.39 -33.69 -6.57
CA SER A 26 34.40 -32.55 -5.62
C SER A 26 33.26 -31.54 -5.87
N GLY A 27 32.13 -31.98 -6.45
CA GLY A 27 31.03 -31.10 -6.87
C GLY A 27 30.06 -30.64 -5.77
N HIS A 28 30.03 -31.27 -4.59
CA HIS A 28 28.95 -30.99 -3.63
C HIS A 28 29.16 -29.74 -2.75
N ALA A 29 30.40 -29.25 -2.60
CA ALA A 29 30.68 -28.06 -1.80
C ALA A 29 30.50 -26.74 -2.58
N SER A 30 30.86 -26.74 -3.87
CA SER A 30 30.78 -25.56 -4.74
C SER A 30 29.34 -25.16 -5.10
N VAL A 31 28.45 -26.15 -5.31
CA VAL A 31 27.02 -25.90 -5.59
C VAL A 31 26.29 -25.28 -4.40
N LYS A 32 26.61 -25.68 -3.16
CA LYS A 32 26.01 -25.11 -1.95
C LYS A 32 26.45 -23.66 -1.70
N ALA A 33 27.71 -23.33 -2.00
CA ALA A 33 28.24 -21.97 -1.87
C ALA A 33 27.65 -21.02 -2.93
N SER A 34 27.52 -21.50 -4.18
CA SER A 34 26.94 -20.72 -5.28
C SER A 34 25.43 -20.52 -5.14
N ALA A 35 24.71 -21.50 -4.57
CA ALA A 35 23.30 -21.37 -4.21
C ALA A 35 23.06 -20.36 -3.07
N LYS A 36 23.92 -20.33 -2.04
CA LYS A 36 23.85 -19.34 -0.95
C LYS A 36 24.20 -17.92 -1.43
N ALA A 37 25.19 -17.78 -2.32
CA ALA A 37 25.56 -16.49 -2.89
C ALA A 37 24.47 -15.93 -3.82
N SER A 38 23.83 -16.79 -4.63
CA SER A 38 22.71 -16.40 -5.49
C SER A 38 21.43 -16.09 -4.70
N ALA A 39 21.15 -16.82 -3.61
CA ALA A 39 20.04 -16.50 -2.70
C ALA A 39 20.25 -15.15 -1.98
N LYS A 40 21.50 -14.80 -1.64
CA LYS A 40 21.86 -13.53 -0.99
C LYS A 40 21.90 -12.34 -1.97
N ALA A 41 22.23 -12.60 -3.24
CA ALA A 41 22.18 -11.60 -4.31
C ALA A 41 20.74 -11.32 -4.79
N PHE A 42 19.88 -12.33 -4.87
CA PHE A 42 18.46 -12.17 -5.22
C PHE A 42 17.68 -11.42 -4.15
N THR A 43 18.05 -11.59 -2.88
CA THR A 43 17.45 -10.86 -1.75
C THR A 43 17.92 -9.41 -1.60
N SER A 44 19.05 -9.02 -2.22
CA SER A 44 19.62 -7.68 -2.02
C SER A 44 19.49 -6.71 -3.21
N ARG A 45 19.13 -7.16 -4.42
CA ARG A 45 19.06 -6.27 -5.60
C ARG A 45 17.79 -6.32 -6.44
N ALA A 46 16.77 -7.07 -6.02
CA ALA A 46 15.47 -7.05 -6.67
C ALA A 46 14.34 -7.16 -5.64
N VAL A 47 14.09 -6.08 -4.89
CA VAL A 47 12.81 -5.92 -4.19
C VAL A 47 12.01 -4.77 -4.81
N PRO A 48 11.53 -4.91 -6.06
CA PRO A 48 10.41 -4.10 -6.51
C PRO A 48 9.14 -4.62 -5.83
N GLN A 49 8.46 -3.74 -5.07
CA GLN A 49 7.01 -3.71 -4.79
C GLN A 49 6.20 -5.01 -4.53
N PHE A 50 6.79 -6.14 -4.15
CA PHE A 50 6.03 -7.28 -3.61
C PHE A 50 5.61 -6.99 -2.16
N GLY A 51 4.66 -6.07 -2.02
CA GLY A 51 3.82 -5.99 -0.84
C GLY A 51 3.11 -7.33 -0.71
N ASP A 52 3.61 -8.16 0.22
CA ASP A 52 3.01 -9.38 0.77
C ASP A 52 3.73 -10.69 0.39
N ALA A 53 4.97 -10.88 0.84
CA ALA A 53 5.59 -12.22 0.89
C ALA A 53 4.68 -13.27 1.59
N ASN A 54 3.85 -12.82 2.54
CA ASN A 54 2.82 -13.62 3.19
C ASN A 54 1.70 -14.06 2.23
N LEU A 55 1.36 -13.26 1.21
CA LEU A 55 0.40 -13.61 0.15
C LEU A 55 0.91 -14.75 -0.73
N VAL A 56 2.19 -14.71 -1.08
CA VAL A 56 2.81 -15.74 -1.91
C VAL A 56 2.91 -17.05 -1.13
N LEU A 57 3.36 -16.98 0.13
CA LEU A 57 3.48 -18.16 0.99
C LEU A 57 2.10 -18.80 1.28
N ARG A 58 1.08 -18.00 1.59
CA ARG A 58 -0.27 -18.54 1.82
C ARG A 58 -0.86 -19.19 0.57
N ALA A 59 -0.65 -18.59 -0.61
CA ALA A 59 -1.15 -19.13 -1.86
C ALA A 59 -0.43 -20.44 -2.21
N ALA A 60 0.88 -20.52 -2.00
CA ALA A 60 1.65 -21.74 -2.18
C ALA A 60 1.20 -22.85 -1.20
N LEU A 61 1.03 -22.54 0.09
CA LEU A 61 0.53 -23.48 1.09
C LEU A 61 -0.88 -23.97 0.77
N ALA A 62 -1.79 -23.06 0.41
CA ALA A 62 -3.16 -23.41 0.02
C ALA A 62 -3.19 -24.31 -1.23
N SER A 63 -2.34 -24.02 -2.21
CA SER A 63 -2.24 -24.81 -3.44
C SER A 63 -1.72 -26.22 -3.16
N ALA A 64 -0.68 -26.35 -2.32
CA ALA A 64 -0.15 -27.65 -1.93
C ALA A 64 -1.16 -28.48 -1.13
N LEU A 65 -1.85 -27.87 -0.16
CA LEU A 65 -2.90 -28.53 0.62
C LEU A 65 -4.08 -28.96 -0.27
N ALA A 66 -4.47 -28.12 -1.23
CA ALA A 66 -5.55 -28.43 -2.16
C ALA A 66 -5.21 -29.61 -3.07
N TRP A 67 -3.98 -29.67 -3.57
CA TRP A 67 -3.50 -30.84 -4.31
C TRP A 67 -3.55 -32.09 -3.44
N TRP A 68 -2.94 -32.05 -2.25
CA TRP A 68 -2.84 -33.21 -1.37
C TRP A 68 -4.22 -33.78 -0.99
N ILE A 69 -5.19 -32.90 -0.69
CA ILE A 69 -6.57 -33.33 -0.39
C ILE A 69 -7.26 -33.90 -1.63
N ALA A 70 -7.13 -33.26 -2.79
CA ALA A 70 -7.79 -33.70 -4.02
C ALA A 70 -7.21 -35.01 -4.58
N ALA A 71 -5.88 -35.14 -4.60
CA ALA A 71 -5.17 -36.27 -5.18
C ALA A 71 -5.04 -37.44 -4.20
N ASP A 72 -4.49 -37.19 -3.01
CA ASP A 72 -4.03 -38.26 -2.12
C ASP A 72 -5.14 -38.70 -1.15
N LEU A 73 -5.99 -37.78 -0.68
CA LEU A 73 -7.07 -38.10 0.27
C LEU A 73 -8.37 -38.54 -0.43
N LEU A 74 -8.75 -37.86 -1.52
CA LEU A 74 -10.02 -38.08 -2.21
C LEU A 74 -9.88 -38.87 -3.52
N GLY A 75 -8.65 -39.11 -4.01
CA GLY A 75 -8.41 -39.92 -5.20
C GLY A 75 -9.08 -39.40 -6.47
N LEU A 76 -9.22 -38.07 -6.62
CA LEU A 76 -9.89 -37.50 -7.78
C LEU A 76 -9.07 -37.74 -9.06
N SER A 77 -9.76 -38.09 -10.15
CA SER A 77 -9.16 -38.33 -11.47
C SER A 77 -8.57 -37.08 -12.15
N ALA A 78 -8.90 -35.89 -11.62
CA ALA A 78 -8.47 -34.58 -12.14
C ALA A 78 -8.14 -33.58 -10.99
N PRO A 79 -7.06 -33.82 -10.21
CA PRO A 79 -6.71 -32.98 -9.06
C PRO A 79 -6.05 -31.64 -9.44
N ASP A 80 -5.68 -31.46 -10.71
CA ASP A 80 -4.97 -30.31 -11.26
C ASP A 80 -5.71 -28.98 -11.09
N LEU A 81 -7.04 -29.01 -11.04
CA LEU A 81 -7.86 -27.82 -10.82
C LEU A 81 -7.93 -27.37 -9.36
N ALA A 82 -7.60 -28.23 -8.40
CA ALA A 82 -7.67 -27.88 -6.98
C ALA A 82 -6.64 -26.80 -6.57
N PRO A 83 -5.35 -26.89 -6.95
CA PRO A 83 -4.40 -25.79 -6.74
C PRO A 83 -4.81 -24.49 -7.39
N VAL A 84 -5.35 -24.54 -8.61
CA VAL A 84 -5.79 -23.34 -9.34
C VAL A 84 -6.94 -22.66 -8.61
N GLY A 85 -7.94 -23.45 -8.18
CA GLY A 85 -9.05 -22.97 -7.35
C GLY A 85 -8.56 -22.34 -6.04
N ALA A 86 -7.62 -22.99 -5.36
CA ALA A 86 -7.05 -22.52 -4.10
C ALA A 86 -6.22 -21.25 -4.26
N MET A 87 -5.35 -21.18 -5.26
CA MET A 87 -4.55 -19.99 -5.57
C MET A 87 -5.45 -18.81 -5.87
N LEU A 88 -6.44 -18.98 -6.75
CA LEU A 88 -7.33 -17.89 -7.14
C LEU A 88 -8.29 -17.48 -6.00
N ALA A 89 -8.68 -18.41 -5.11
CA ALA A 89 -9.39 -18.07 -3.88
C ALA A 89 -8.49 -17.32 -2.87
N CYS A 90 -7.21 -17.67 -2.80
CA CYS A 90 -6.18 -16.98 -2.00
C CYS A 90 -5.73 -15.64 -2.59
N GLN A 91 -5.90 -15.39 -3.89
CA GLN A 91 -5.63 -14.06 -4.49
C GLN A 91 -6.66 -13.02 -4.05
N LEU A 92 -7.81 -13.46 -3.55
CA LEU A 92 -8.76 -12.56 -2.91
C LEU A 92 -8.14 -12.09 -1.59
N THR A 93 -7.96 -10.78 -1.46
CA THR A 93 -7.60 -10.16 -0.19
C THR A 93 -8.54 -10.63 0.93
N PRO A 94 -8.07 -10.75 2.18
CA PRO A 94 -8.87 -11.25 3.31
C PRO A 94 -10.19 -10.48 3.53
N TYR A 95 -10.33 -9.30 2.93
CA TYR A 95 -11.42 -8.31 3.04
C TYR A 95 -12.69 -8.63 2.26
N GLY A 96 -12.86 -9.91 1.99
CA GLY A 96 -14.11 -10.48 1.54
C GLY A 96 -13.94 -11.94 1.22
N THR A 97 -12.97 -12.65 1.81
CA THR A 97 -12.69 -14.05 1.49
C THR A 97 -13.95 -14.89 1.66
N ALA A 98 -14.73 -14.72 2.73
CA ALA A 98 -15.95 -15.51 2.91
C ALA A 98 -17.00 -15.23 1.84
N ARG A 99 -17.43 -13.97 1.67
CA ARG A 99 -18.49 -13.62 0.70
C ARG A 99 -18.05 -13.75 -0.75
N ARG A 100 -16.81 -13.37 -1.09
CA ARG A 100 -16.25 -13.50 -2.45
C ARG A 100 -15.86 -14.93 -2.76
N ALA A 101 -15.32 -15.72 -1.81
CA ALA A 101 -15.14 -17.16 -2.03
C ALA A 101 -16.48 -17.88 -2.10
N PHE A 102 -17.51 -17.44 -1.38
CA PHE A 102 -18.88 -17.93 -1.57
C PHE A 102 -19.42 -17.61 -2.96
N HIS A 103 -19.35 -16.35 -3.41
CA HIS A 103 -19.77 -15.99 -4.77
C HIS A 103 -18.94 -16.70 -5.85
N ARG A 104 -17.64 -16.92 -5.60
CA ARG A 104 -16.75 -17.68 -6.47
C ARG A 104 -17.14 -19.16 -6.50
N GLY A 105 -17.36 -19.78 -5.34
CA GLY A 105 -17.79 -21.16 -5.20
C GLY A 105 -19.15 -21.39 -5.83
N ALA A 106 -20.10 -20.47 -5.61
CA ALA A 106 -21.39 -20.47 -6.29
C ALA A 106 -21.22 -20.34 -7.81
N GLY A 107 -20.37 -19.41 -8.29
CA GLY A 107 -20.10 -19.26 -9.71
C GLY A 107 -19.48 -20.51 -10.36
N VAL A 108 -18.56 -21.16 -9.65
CA VAL A 108 -17.96 -22.45 -10.05
C VAL A 108 -19.01 -23.56 -10.07
N ALA A 109 -19.83 -23.67 -9.03
CA ALA A 109 -20.90 -24.67 -8.95
C ALA A 109 -21.94 -24.49 -10.07
N PHE A 110 -22.42 -23.25 -10.27
CA PHE A 110 -23.37 -22.93 -11.34
C PHE A 110 -22.78 -23.16 -12.73
N GLY A 111 -21.57 -22.65 -12.99
CA GLY A 111 -20.89 -22.85 -14.27
C GLY A 111 -20.63 -24.32 -14.57
N GLY A 112 -20.16 -25.07 -13.56
CA GLY A 112 -19.94 -26.51 -13.67
C GLY A 112 -21.23 -27.29 -13.94
N ALA A 113 -22.30 -27.02 -13.18
CA ALA A 113 -23.59 -27.64 -13.40
C ALA A 113 -24.13 -27.35 -14.81
N LEU A 114 -24.06 -26.09 -15.25
CA LEU A 114 -24.50 -25.68 -16.58
C LEU A 114 -23.68 -26.38 -17.69
N GLY A 115 -22.36 -26.47 -17.52
CA GLY A 115 -21.46 -27.17 -18.44
C GLY A 115 -21.73 -28.67 -18.50
N LEU A 116 -21.94 -29.33 -17.36
CA LEU A 116 -22.31 -30.75 -17.29
C LEU A 116 -23.64 -31.00 -18.01
N THR A 117 -24.69 -30.22 -17.70
CA THR A 117 -26.01 -30.38 -18.31
C THR A 117 -25.97 -30.18 -19.82
N ALA A 118 -25.27 -29.13 -20.30
CA ALA A 118 -25.14 -28.87 -21.73
C ALA A 118 -24.37 -29.98 -22.45
N SER A 119 -23.28 -30.47 -21.83
CA SER A 119 -22.47 -31.55 -22.39
C SER A 119 -23.24 -32.86 -22.50
N MET A 120 -24.15 -33.17 -21.57
CA MET A 120 -24.95 -34.41 -21.59
C MET A 120 -26.13 -34.35 -22.56
N THR A 121 -26.77 -33.18 -22.69
CA THR A 121 -28.04 -33.06 -23.42
C THR A 121 -27.85 -32.75 -24.90
N VAL A 122 -26.92 -31.85 -25.24
CA VAL A 122 -26.73 -31.36 -26.62
C VAL A 122 -25.35 -31.73 -27.19
N GLY A 123 -24.42 -32.16 -26.33
CA GLY A 123 -23.05 -32.47 -26.73
C GLY A 123 -22.17 -31.22 -26.91
N VAL A 124 -20.89 -31.46 -27.19
CA VAL A 124 -19.86 -30.41 -27.26
C VAL A 124 -19.71 -29.92 -28.70
N THR A 125 -20.29 -28.76 -29.01
CA THR A 125 -20.15 -28.08 -30.30
C THR A 125 -19.87 -26.59 -30.08
N PRO A 126 -19.31 -25.86 -31.06
CA PRO A 126 -19.09 -24.42 -30.92
C PRO A 126 -20.39 -23.64 -30.60
N LEU A 127 -21.51 -24.06 -31.19
CA LEU A 127 -22.81 -23.43 -30.98
C LEU A 127 -23.36 -23.71 -29.58
N THR A 128 -23.24 -24.94 -29.08
CA THR A 128 -23.67 -25.28 -27.73
C THR A 128 -22.81 -24.60 -26.68
N MET A 129 -21.50 -24.52 -26.91
CA MET A 129 -20.57 -23.79 -26.04
C MET A 129 -20.89 -22.28 -25.99
N PHE A 130 -21.17 -21.66 -27.15
CA PHE A 130 -21.63 -20.26 -27.20
C PHE A 130 -22.93 -20.07 -26.41
N ALA A 131 -23.93 -20.91 -26.63
CA ALA A 131 -25.21 -20.84 -25.94
C ALA A 131 -25.06 -21.01 -24.42
N THR A 132 -24.29 -22.00 -23.98
CA THR A 132 -24.01 -22.25 -22.56
C THR A 132 -23.30 -21.08 -21.89
N VAL A 133 -22.28 -20.51 -22.53
CA VAL A 133 -21.58 -19.33 -22.00
C VAL A 133 -22.54 -18.14 -21.91
N LEU A 134 -23.32 -17.89 -22.96
CA LEU A 134 -24.28 -16.78 -23.00
C LEU A 134 -25.33 -16.92 -21.88
N VAL A 135 -25.94 -18.10 -21.74
CA VAL A 135 -26.92 -18.41 -20.69
C VAL A 135 -26.28 -18.27 -19.31
N GLY A 136 -25.09 -18.82 -19.10
CA GLY A 136 -24.37 -18.72 -17.83
C GLY A 136 -24.04 -17.29 -17.44
N MET A 137 -23.63 -16.45 -18.40
CA MET A 137 -23.35 -15.04 -18.15
C MET A 137 -24.62 -14.24 -17.84
N CYS A 138 -25.71 -14.48 -18.58
CA CYS A 138 -27.00 -13.85 -18.32
C CYS A 138 -27.56 -14.26 -16.96
N ALA A 139 -27.51 -15.56 -16.61
CA ALA A 139 -27.93 -16.08 -15.31
C ALA A 139 -27.07 -15.49 -14.18
N GLY A 140 -25.76 -15.40 -14.35
CA GLY A 140 -24.85 -14.79 -13.37
C GLY A 140 -25.15 -13.31 -13.10
N ARG A 141 -25.55 -12.56 -14.14
CA ARG A 141 -26.00 -11.17 -13.99
C ARG A 141 -27.35 -11.10 -13.27
N LEU A 142 -28.30 -11.97 -13.62
CA LEU A 142 -29.64 -12.00 -13.02
C LEU A 142 -29.59 -12.36 -11.53
N LEU A 143 -28.75 -13.33 -11.15
CA LEU A 143 -28.52 -13.75 -9.78
C LEU A 143 -27.64 -12.77 -8.98
N ARG A 144 -27.22 -11.63 -9.58
CA ARG A 144 -26.38 -10.60 -8.96
C ARG A 144 -25.08 -11.16 -8.36
N LEU A 145 -24.43 -12.14 -9.01
CA LEU A 145 -23.14 -12.70 -8.56
C LEU A 145 -21.95 -11.71 -8.67
N GLY A 146 -22.19 -10.46 -9.05
CA GLY A 146 -21.19 -9.40 -9.11
C GLY A 146 -20.11 -9.70 -10.16
N GLY A 147 -18.84 -9.45 -9.84
CA GLY A 147 -17.71 -9.65 -10.74
C GLY A 147 -17.40 -11.11 -11.13
N GLN A 148 -18.15 -12.10 -10.63
CA GLN A 148 -17.92 -13.53 -10.88
C GLN A 148 -18.62 -14.06 -12.14
N VAL A 149 -19.32 -13.21 -12.90
CA VAL A 149 -20.00 -13.61 -14.15
C VAL A 149 -19.05 -14.29 -15.14
N HIS A 150 -17.80 -13.81 -15.22
CA HIS A 150 -16.77 -14.42 -16.07
C HIS A 150 -16.30 -15.80 -15.58
N GLN A 151 -16.34 -16.02 -14.27
CA GLN A 151 -15.94 -17.31 -13.68
C GLN A 151 -16.94 -18.42 -14.04
N ILE A 152 -18.24 -18.10 -14.13
CA ILE A 152 -19.28 -19.04 -14.56
C ILE A 152 -19.00 -19.53 -15.97
N ALA A 153 -18.74 -18.60 -16.90
CA ALA A 153 -18.40 -18.92 -18.28
C ALA A 153 -17.12 -19.78 -18.37
N LEU A 154 -16.06 -19.36 -17.67
CA LEU A 154 -14.79 -20.10 -17.65
C LEU A 154 -14.98 -21.54 -17.16
N THR A 155 -15.71 -21.73 -16.04
CA THR A 155 -15.94 -23.06 -15.48
C THR A 155 -16.86 -23.91 -16.36
N ALA A 156 -17.89 -23.34 -16.98
CA ALA A 156 -18.76 -24.07 -17.91
C ALA A 156 -17.96 -24.62 -19.10
N VAL A 157 -17.09 -23.80 -19.68
CA VAL A 157 -16.21 -24.20 -20.79
C VAL A 157 -15.21 -25.28 -20.36
N LEU A 158 -14.57 -25.11 -19.21
CA LEU A 158 -13.58 -26.08 -18.69
C LEU A 158 -14.16 -27.48 -18.47
N VAL A 159 -15.45 -27.54 -18.09
CA VAL A 159 -16.17 -28.80 -17.86
C VAL A 159 -16.70 -29.37 -19.18
N MET A 160 -17.20 -28.55 -20.10
CA MET A 160 -17.62 -29.01 -21.44
C MET A 160 -16.45 -29.47 -22.31
N GLY A 161 -15.24 -28.95 -22.08
CA GLY A 161 -14.06 -29.21 -22.91
C GLY A 161 -13.51 -30.64 -22.86
N VAL A 162 -14.13 -31.56 -22.10
CA VAL A 162 -13.74 -32.98 -22.08
C VAL A 162 -14.90 -33.85 -22.56
N PRO A 163 -14.96 -34.14 -23.87
CA PRO A 163 -16.03 -34.94 -24.45
C PRO A 163 -16.07 -36.36 -23.88
N GLY A 164 -17.27 -36.89 -23.64
CA GLY A 164 -17.52 -38.32 -23.41
C GLY A 164 -17.25 -38.85 -22.00
N HIS A 165 -16.79 -38.02 -21.05
CA HIS A 165 -16.45 -38.48 -19.69
C HIS A 165 -17.16 -37.62 -18.63
N PHE A 166 -18.45 -37.87 -18.40
CA PHE A 166 -19.25 -37.16 -17.39
C PHE A 166 -18.60 -37.23 -16.01
N ASP A 167 -18.14 -38.42 -15.63
CA ASP A 167 -17.44 -38.67 -14.36
C ASP A 167 -16.21 -37.76 -14.22
N TYR A 168 -15.41 -37.63 -15.28
CA TYR A 168 -14.26 -36.74 -15.31
C TYR A 168 -14.64 -35.25 -15.15
N GLY A 169 -15.76 -34.83 -15.75
CA GLY A 169 -16.31 -33.48 -15.56
C GLY A 169 -16.75 -33.21 -14.12
N VAL A 170 -17.35 -34.19 -13.45
CA VAL A 170 -17.73 -34.11 -12.03
C VAL A 170 -16.48 -34.03 -11.14
N HIS A 171 -15.46 -34.85 -11.40
CA HIS A 171 -14.18 -34.80 -10.69
C HIS A 171 -13.49 -33.44 -10.83
N ARG A 172 -13.54 -32.81 -12.03
CA ARG A 172 -13.03 -31.44 -12.26
C ARG A 172 -13.77 -30.39 -11.45
N LEU A 173 -15.10 -30.47 -11.41
CA LEU A 173 -15.93 -29.55 -10.63
C LEU A 173 -15.63 -29.70 -9.13
N ALA A 174 -15.56 -30.94 -8.64
CA ALA A 174 -15.22 -31.25 -7.27
C ALA A 174 -13.84 -30.70 -6.88
N ALA A 175 -12.81 -30.95 -7.70
CA ALA A 175 -11.45 -30.46 -7.47
C ALA A 175 -11.40 -28.93 -7.34
N ASN A 176 -12.09 -28.19 -8.21
CA ASN A 176 -12.12 -26.73 -8.15
C ASN A 176 -12.87 -26.21 -6.91
N LEU A 177 -13.99 -26.84 -6.52
CA LEU A 177 -14.72 -26.48 -5.30
C LEU A 177 -13.91 -26.74 -4.04
N ILE A 178 -13.19 -27.86 -3.97
CA ILE A 178 -12.25 -28.19 -2.89
C ILE A 178 -11.14 -27.14 -2.83
N GLY A 179 -10.57 -26.77 -3.98
CA GLY A 179 -9.59 -25.70 -4.10
C GLY A 179 -10.13 -24.39 -3.52
N VAL A 180 -11.33 -23.96 -3.92
CA VAL A 180 -11.98 -22.74 -3.39
C VAL A 180 -12.19 -22.82 -1.88
N ALA A 181 -12.63 -23.96 -1.36
CA ALA A 181 -12.85 -24.17 0.07
C ALA A 181 -11.55 -24.09 0.88
N ILE A 182 -10.49 -24.75 0.41
CA ILE A 182 -9.17 -24.76 1.07
C ILE A 182 -8.52 -23.38 0.97
N GLY A 183 -8.57 -22.74 -0.19
CA GLY A 183 -8.06 -21.38 -0.36
C GLY A 183 -8.78 -20.37 0.54
N ALA A 184 -10.10 -20.53 0.75
CA ALA A 184 -10.85 -19.75 1.72
C ALA A 184 -10.44 -20.06 3.17
N ALA A 185 -10.30 -21.34 3.52
CA ALA A 185 -9.89 -21.78 4.86
C ALA A 185 -8.49 -21.29 5.22
N VAL A 186 -7.51 -21.46 4.35
CA VAL A 186 -6.14 -20.95 4.52
C VAL A 186 -6.13 -19.42 4.56
N GLY A 187 -6.92 -18.76 3.71
CA GLY A 187 -7.08 -17.30 3.73
C GLY A 187 -7.69 -16.76 5.03
N LEU A 188 -8.51 -17.56 5.72
CA LEU A 188 -9.05 -17.23 7.05
C LEU A 188 -8.04 -17.54 8.16
N ALA A 189 -7.36 -18.67 8.09
CA ALA A 189 -6.38 -19.14 9.08
C ALA A 189 -5.10 -18.30 9.09
N VAL A 190 -4.62 -17.84 7.93
CA VAL A 190 -3.41 -17.03 7.83
C VAL A 190 -3.74 -15.57 8.13
N PRO A 191 -3.04 -14.92 9.08
CA PRO A 191 -3.29 -13.53 9.43
C PRO A 191 -3.04 -12.60 8.23
N PRO A 192 -3.91 -11.59 8.02
CA PRO A 192 -3.75 -10.63 6.95
C PRO A 192 -2.43 -9.84 7.11
N PRO A 193 -1.93 -9.22 6.03
CA PRO A 193 -0.87 -8.20 6.15
C PRO A 193 -1.24 -7.16 7.23
N PRO A 194 -0.27 -6.52 7.89
CA PRO A 194 -0.55 -5.57 8.95
C PRO A 194 -0.97 -4.20 8.37
N PHE A 195 -2.22 -4.08 7.88
CA PHE A 195 -2.71 -2.85 7.23
C PHE A 195 -2.76 -1.67 8.20
N ALA A 196 -3.19 -1.88 9.45
CA ALA A 196 -3.15 -0.86 10.48
C ALA A 196 -1.73 -0.34 10.71
N ARG A 197 -0.72 -1.22 10.72
CA ARG A 197 0.69 -0.82 10.85
C ARG A 197 1.18 -0.03 9.65
N ARG A 198 0.86 -0.48 8.42
CA ARG A 198 1.21 0.25 7.19
C ARG A 198 0.52 1.62 7.13
N ALA A 199 -0.71 1.73 7.59
CA ALA A 199 -1.43 3.00 7.69
C ALA A 199 -0.78 3.93 8.71
N ALA A 200 -0.44 3.41 9.90
CA ALA A 200 0.30 4.13 10.94
C ALA A 200 1.66 4.64 10.43
N GLU A 201 2.44 3.81 9.74
CA GLU A 201 3.74 4.18 9.14
C GLU A 201 3.59 5.31 8.11
N LYS A 202 2.56 5.26 7.25
CA LYS A 202 2.29 6.33 6.26
C LYS A 202 1.85 7.63 6.92
N LEU A 203 1.02 7.54 7.95
CA LEU A 203 0.52 8.69 8.69
C LEU A 203 1.65 9.36 9.50
N ALA A 204 2.50 8.58 10.16
CA ALA A 204 3.73 9.04 10.82
C ALA A 204 4.66 9.78 9.84
N ARG A 205 4.84 9.23 8.63
CA ARG A 205 5.64 9.88 7.59
C ARG A 205 5.04 11.22 7.14
N LEU A 206 3.70 11.30 7.01
CA LEU A 206 3.02 12.56 6.69
C LEU A 206 3.25 13.60 7.80
N SER A 207 3.12 13.22 9.07
CA SER A 207 3.41 14.11 10.20
C SER A 207 4.86 14.60 10.18
N GLY A 208 5.80 13.71 9.85
CA GLY A 208 7.21 14.07 9.76
C GLY A 208 7.50 15.06 8.64
N GLU A 209 6.81 14.93 7.51
CA GLU A 209 6.92 15.87 6.40
C GLU A 209 6.30 17.24 6.73
N MET A 210 5.20 17.27 7.49
CA MET A 210 4.61 18.51 8.03
C MET A 210 5.54 19.20 9.03
N SER A 211 6.08 18.43 9.98
CA SER A 211 7.04 18.90 10.98
C SER A 211 8.32 19.44 10.31
N ALA A 212 8.85 18.73 9.30
CA ALA A 212 10.03 19.17 8.56
C ALA A 212 9.77 20.48 7.80
N LEU A 213 8.60 20.64 7.19
CA LEU A 213 8.25 21.88 6.48
C LEU A 213 8.16 23.08 7.43
N LEU A 214 7.51 22.92 8.60
CA LEU A 214 7.45 23.97 9.62
C LEU A 214 8.83 24.29 10.21
N THR A 215 9.67 23.28 10.43
CA THR A 215 11.06 23.46 10.88
C THR A 215 11.86 24.30 9.88
N GLU A 216 11.69 24.02 8.59
CA GLU A 216 12.38 24.75 7.52
C GLU A 216 11.93 26.21 7.44
N MET A 217 10.61 26.47 7.54
CA MET A 217 10.08 27.83 7.63
C MET A 217 10.65 28.57 8.84
N ALA A 218 10.63 27.93 10.02
CA ALA A 218 11.15 28.51 11.26
C ALA A 218 12.63 28.89 11.14
N GLN A 219 13.46 27.99 10.61
CA GLN A 219 14.89 28.25 10.42
C GLN A 219 15.15 29.37 9.43
N ALA A 220 14.42 29.40 8.31
CA ALA A 220 14.58 30.42 7.30
C ALA A 220 14.19 31.81 7.80
N LEU A 221 13.13 31.95 8.61
CA LEU A 221 12.68 33.23 9.17
C LEU A 221 13.71 33.92 10.08
N ARG A 222 14.73 33.19 10.55
CA ARG A 222 15.86 33.77 11.31
C ARG A 222 16.90 34.45 10.43
N GLY A 223 16.88 34.19 9.12
CA GLY A 223 17.78 34.79 8.14
C GLY A 223 17.13 35.94 7.36
N GLU A 224 17.93 36.62 6.55
CA GLU A 224 17.48 37.78 5.75
C GLU A 224 16.82 37.39 4.43
N ASP A 225 17.07 36.18 3.90
CA ASP A 225 16.61 35.68 2.59
C ASP A 225 15.38 34.73 2.68
N TRP A 226 14.57 34.84 3.73
CA TRP A 226 13.42 33.94 3.96
C TRP A 226 12.33 34.06 2.89
N ASP A 227 12.16 35.25 2.32
CA ASP A 227 11.20 35.58 1.27
C ASP A 227 11.40 34.72 0.01
N ARG A 228 12.65 34.35 -0.29
CA ARG A 228 13.03 33.58 -1.48
C ARG A 228 12.43 32.16 -1.47
N HIS A 229 12.17 31.62 -0.29
CA HIS A 229 11.76 30.24 -0.08
C HIS A 229 10.23 30.08 0.00
N CYS A 230 9.49 31.18 0.17
CA CYS A 230 8.04 31.16 0.41
C CYS A 230 7.24 30.50 -0.73
N GLY A 231 7.65 30.69 -1.98
CA GLY A 231 7.00 30.03 -3.13
C GLY A 231 7.12 28.51 -3.07
N GLU A 232 8.31 28.00 -2.73
CA GLU A 232 8.56 26.57 -2.58
C GLU A 232 7.78 25.97 -1.42
N TRP A 233 7.65 26.71 -0.31
CA TRP A 233 6.86 26.28 0.85
C TRP A 233 5.38 26.12 0.51
N VAL A 234 4.80 27.04 -0.27
CA VAL A 234 3.41 26.94 -0.73
C VAL A 234 3.22 25.69 -1.60
N GLU A 235 4.13 25.40 -2.52
CA GLU A 235 4.07 24.21 -3.36
C GLU A 235 4.23 22.91 -2.55
N ARG A 236 5.16 22.89 -1.58
CA ARG A 236 5.33 21.75 -0.68
C ARG A 236 4.10 21.52 0.20
N ALA A 237 3.49 22.58 0.72
CA ALA A 237 2.22 22.50 1.46
C ALA A 237 1.05 22.06 0.57
N ARG A 238 1.04 22.38 -0.73
CA ARG A 238 0.09 21.81 -1.71
C ARG A 238 0.28 20.30 -1.86
N GLY A 239 1.54 19.84 -1.97
CA GLY A 239 1.89 18.42 -2.08
C GLY A 239 1.44 17.55 -0.89
N LEU A 240 1.27 18.12 0.31
CA LEU A 240 0.77 17.38 1.48
C LEU A 240 -0.61 16.76 1.26
N SER A 241 -1.51 17.39 0.48
CA SER A 241 -2.85 16.84 0.20
C SER A 241 -2.81 15.56 -0.63
N GLU A 242 -1.87 15.43 -1.55
CA GLU A 242 -1.70 14.20 -2.34
C GLU A 242 -1.23 13.04 -1.43
N ARG A 243 -0.31 13.35 -0.50
CA ARG A 243 0.20 12.38 0.48
C ARG A 243 -0.89 11.96 1.47
N LEU A 244 -1.71 12.90 1.93
CA LEU A 244 -2.89 12.61 2.74
C LEU A 244 -3.88 11.69 2.01
N THR A 245 -4.09 11.86 0.71
CA THR A 245 -4.94 10.96 -0.08
C THR A 245 -4.40 9.52 -0.06
N LYS A 246 -3.08 9.33 -0.12
CA LYS A 246 -2.43 8.02 0.02
C LYS A 246 -2.59 7.44 1.42
N VAL A 247 -2.58 8.27 2.46
CA VAL A 247 -2.85 7.87 3.86
C VAL A 247 -4.31 7.42 4.01
N ARG A 248 -5.29 8.22 3.56
CA ARG A 248 -6.72 7.88 3.62
C ARG A 248 -7.02 6.53 2.95
N LYS A 249 -6.41 6.24 1.80
CA LYS A 249 -6.54 4.94 1.13
C LYS A 249 -5.99 3.78 1.98
N ALA A 250 -4.89 3.99 2.70
CA ALA A 250 -4.32 2.98 3.58
C ALA A 250 -5.17 2.75 4.83
N VAL A 251 -5.75 3.81 5.40
CA VAL A 251 -6.68 3.73 6.54
C VAL A 251 -7.98 3.07 6.14
N ALA A 252 -8.57 3.42 4.99
CA ALA A 252 -9.76 2.75 4.47
C ALA A 252 -9.53 1.24 4.28
N ALA A 253 -8.35 0.84 3.78
CA ALA A 253 -7.99 -0.57 3.71
C ALA A 253 -7.87 -1.24 5.09
N ALA A 254 -7.50 -0.50 6.14
CA ALA A 254 -7.48 -0.99 7.52
C ALA A 254 -8.89 -1.04 8.16
N GLU A 255 -9.78 -0.11 7.84
CA GLU A 255 -11.21 -0.14 8.22
C GLU A 255 -11.93 -1.33 7.60
N ASP A 256 -11.77 -1.51 6.29
CA ASP A 256 -12.27 -2.67 5.58
C ASP A 256 -11.69 -3.97 6.17
N ALA A 257 -10.44 -3.92 6.65
CA ALA A 257 -9.83 -5.05 7.35
C ALA A 257 -10.48 -5.40 8.68
N ASN A 258 -10.89 -4.36 9.40
CA ASN A 258 -11.50 -4.52 10.70
C ASN A 258 -12.99 -4.92 10.59
N ARG A 259 -13.69 -4.59 9.50
CA ARG A 259 -15.13 -4.90 9.36
C ARG A 259 -15.45 -6.39 9.21
N TRP A 260 -14.55 -7.17 8.59
CA TRP A 260 -14.88 -8.53 8.10
C TRP A 260 -14.29 -9.69 8.93
N ARG A 261 -13.71 -9.45 10.11
CA ARG A 261 -13.36 -10.52 11.06
C ARG A 261 -13.96 -10.26 12.45
N PRO A 262 -14.25 -11.31 13.23
CA PRO A 262 -14.50 -11.15 14.66
C PRO A 262 -13.21 -10.64 15.31
N HIS A 263 -13.19 -9.38 15.71
CA HIS A 263 -12.00 -8.75 16.28
C HIS A 263 -12.20 -8.44 17.76
N THR A 264 -11.09 -8.37 18.49
CA THR A 264 -11.04 -7.81 19.84
C THR A 264 -11.32 -6.31 19.77
N GLU A 265 -11.94 -5.76 20.82
CA GLU A 265 -12.23 -4.32 20.89
C GLU A 265 -10.97 -3.45 20.66
N ALA A 266 -9.79 -3.96 21.05
CA ALA A 266 -8.51 -3.29 20.85
C ALA A 266 -8.17 -3.05 19.37
N ALA A 267 -8.52 -3.97 18.47
CA ALA A 267 -8.28 -3.81 17.03
C ALA A 267 -9.24 -2.77 16.41
N VAL A 268 -10.49 -2.73 16.89
CA VAL A 268 -11.47 -1.71 16.51
C VAL A 268 -10.98 -0.33 16.93
N ARG A 269 -10.63 -0.15 18.21
CA ARG A 269 -10.10 1.11 18.75
C ARG A 269 -8.85 1.58 18.00
N ARG A 270 -7.95 0.67 17.63
CA ARG A 270 -6.74 0.99 16.85
C ARG A 270 -7.07 1.61 15.50
N VAL A 271 -8.06 1.09 14.78
CA VAL A 271 -8.44 1.64 13.48
C VAL A 271 -9.19 2.95 13.62
N GLU A 272 -10.09 3.07 14.60
CA GLU A 272 -10.77 4.34 14.91
C GLU A 272 -9.76 5.45 15.24
N ARG A 273 -8.69 5.15 15.98
CA ARG A 273 -7.59 6.08 16.21
C ARG A 273 -6.93 6.53 14.90
N LEU A 274 -6.61 5.61 14.00
CA LEU A 274 -6.01 5.95 12.71
C LEU A 274 -6.90 6.85 11.85
N VAL A 275 -8.21 6.60 11.85
CA VAL A 275 -9.21 7.45 11.17
C VAL A 275 -9.19 8.85 11.76
N GLU A 276 -9.23 8.94 13.09
CA GLU A 276 -9.27 10.24 13.77
C GLU A 276 -7.95 11.02 13.62
N SER A 277 -6.80 10.37 13.78
CA SER A 277 -5.49 10.98 13.54
C SER A 277 -5.33 11.43 12.08
N THR A 278 -5.93 10.73 11.12
CA THR A 278 -5.93 11.17 9.71
C THR A 278 -6.76 12.44 9.50
N ARG A 279 -7.87 12.60 10.22
CA ARG A 279 -8.67 13.85 10.19
C ARG A 279 -7.91 15.00 10.85
N CYS A 280 -7.29 14.74 12.00
CA CYS A 280 -6.42 15.71 12.67
C CYS A 280 -5.32 16.23 11.74
N LEU A 281 -4.54 15.33 11.10
CA LEU A 281 -3.49 15.75 10.17
C LEU A 281 -4.03 16.40 8.88
N ASP A 282 -5.26 16.10 8.47
CA ASP A 282 -5.90 16.80 7.36
C ASP A 282 -6.17 18.27 7.72
N HIS A 283 -6.76 18.53 8.89
CA HIS A 283 -6.99 19.89 9.37
C HIS A 283 -5.66 20.64 9.56
N VAL A 284 -4.68 20.02 10.22
CA VAL A 284 -3.34 20.59 10.39
C VAL A 284 -2.68 20.89 9.04
N GLY A 285 -2.78 19.97 8.06
CA GLY A 285 -2.27 20.19 6.71
C GLY A 285 -2.89 21.40 6.01
N HIS A 286 -4.18 21.66 6.23
CA HIS A 286 -4.84 22.87 5.75
C HIS A 286 -4.28 24.13 6.43
N GLN A 287 -4.08 24.11 7.75
CA GLN A 287 -3.51 25.26 8.47
C GLN A 287 -2.05 25.54 8.08
N ILE A 288 -1.22 24.51 7.88
CA ILE A 288 0.17 24.68 7.39
C ILE A 288 0.19 25.35 6.01
N ARG A 289 -0.77 25.03 5.14
CA ARG A 289 -0.93 25.73 3.85
C ARG A 289 -1.33 27.19 4.06
N GLY A 290 -2.20 27.47 5.02
CA GLY A 290 -2.57 28.83 5.44
C GLY A 290 -1.36 29.63 5.91
N ILE A 291 -0.55 29.07 6.81
CA ILE A 291 0.73 29.62 7.29
C ILE A 291 1.68 29.91 6.12
N ALA A 292 1.93 28.92 5.25
CA ALA A 292 2.81 29.08 4.08
C ALA A 292 2.33 30.22 3.16
N ARG A 293 1.01 30.32 2.96
CA ARG A 293 0.41 31.38 2.15
C ARG A 293 0.46 32.74 2.83
N GLY A 294 0.26 32.80 4.15
CA GLY A 294 0.41 34.02 4.93
C GLY A 294 1.84 34.56 4.86
N LEU A 295 2.84 33.69 5.03
CA LEU A 295 4.26 34.02 4.85
C LEU A 295 4.54 34.52 3.42
N TYR A 296 3.99 33.84 2.41
CA TYR A 296 4.09 34.30 1.03
C TYR A 296 3.45 35.69 0.83
N ASN A 297 2.27 35.94 1.42
CA ASN A 297 1.60 37.23 1.33
C ASN A 297 2.36 38.37 2.05
N LEU A 298 3.16 38.06 3.07
CA LEU A 298 4.03 39.04 3.74
C LEU A 298 5.16 39.54 2.84
N THR A 299 5.53 38.80 1.80
CA THR A 299 6.50 39.27 0.79
C THR A 299 5.93 40.38 -0.10
N TYR A 300 4.63 40.67 0.02
CA TYR A 300 3.91 41.59 -0.83
C TYR A 300 3.76 42.99 -0.18
N ARG A 301 4.05 44.07 -0.94
CA ARG A 301 3.83 45.47 -0.52
C ARG A 301 2.68 46.10 -1.30
N GLU A 302 1.82 46.86 -0.61
CA GLU A 302 0.62 47.56 -1.12
C GLU A 302 0.68 47.96 -2.61
N GLY A 303 -0.30 47.49 -3.42
CA GLY A 303 -0.58 48.04 -4.75
C GLY A 303 -0.56 47.10 -5.97
N ARG A 304 -0.29 45.79 -5.86
CA ARG A 304 -0.32 44.82 -6.98
C ARG A 304 -0.86 43.44 -6.52
N PRO A 305 -1.46 42.64 -7.40
CA PRO A 305 -1.88 41.29 -7.06
C PRO A 305 -0.71 40.30 -7.04
N PRO A 306 -0.82 39.16 -6.32
CA PRO A 306 0.23 38.16 -6.22
C PRO A 306 0.54 37.54 -7.59
N ALA A 307 1.76 37.72 -8.09
CA ALA A 307 2.24 36.93 -9.21
C ALA A 307 2.40 35.48 -8.75
N LEU A 308 1.70 34.54 -9.39
CA LEU A 308 1.79 33.10 -9.12
C LEU A 308 3.13 32.47 -9.58
N HIS A 309 4.04 33.27 -10.12
CA HIS A 309 5.31 32.87 -10.70
C HIS A 309 6.24 34.08 -10.72
N TRP A 310 7.14 34.18 -9.74
CA TRP A 310 8.27 35.10 -9.87
C TRP A 310 9.21 34.53 -10.92
N SER A 311 9.28 35.17 -12.08
CA SER A 311 10.26 34.80 -13.10
C SER A 311 11.65 35.28 -12.64
N GLN A 312 12.73 34.71 -13.19
CA GLN A 312 14.09 35.18 -12.90
C GLN A 312 14.28 36.69 -13.23
N HIS A 313 13.43 37.26 -14.08
CA HIS A 313 13.44 38.67 -14.46
C HIS A 313 12.86 39.61 -13.38
N ASP A 314 12.12 39.10 -12.38
CA ASP A 314 11.47 39.92 -11.36
C ASP A 314 12.38 40.21 -10.13
N ARG A 315 13.63 39.72 -10.12
CA ARG A 315 14.57 39.90 -8.99
C ARG A 315 14.87 41.36 -8.68
N ALA A 316 14.95 42.22 -9.71
CA ALA A 316 15.24 43.63 -9.54
C ALA A 316 14.05 44.43 -8.95
N LEU A 317 12.87 43.83 -8.89
CA LEU A 317 11.64 44.41 -8.37
C LEU A 317 11.29 43.86 -6.98
N ARG A 318 12.12 42.99 -6.40
CA ARG A 318 11.92 42.50 -5.03
C ARG A 318 12.06 43.68 -4.06
N PRO A 319 11.07 43.94 -3.19
CA PRO A 319 11.28 44.87 -2.09
C PRO A 319 12.45 44.38 -1.22
N GLU A 320 13.14 45.30 -0.54
CA GLU A 320 14.10 44.90 0.50
C GLU A 320 13.42 43.92 1.47
N PRO A 321 14.13 42.87 1.93
CA PRO A 321 13.56 41.89 2.82
C PRO A 321 13.10 42.60 4.10
N THR A 322 11.79 42.78 4.22
CA THR A 322 11.21 43.17 5.51
C THR A 322 11.51 42.06 6.49
N ARG A 323 12.07 42.41 7.65
CA ARG A 323 12.31 41.46 8.75
C ARG A 323 11.09 40.58 8.98
N ALA A 324 11.30 39.30 9.24
CA ALA A 324 10.22 38.41 9.66
C ALA A 324 9.51 38.98 10.91
N PRO A 325 8.20 38.75 11.09
CA PRO A 325 7.52 39.12 12.32
C PRO A 325 8.21 38.50 13.53
N GLU A 326 8.36 39.29 14.60
CA GLU A 326 9.10 38.87 15.79
C GLU A 326 8.43 37.68 16.49
N GLY A 327 9.24 36.67 16.83
CA GLY A 327 8.81 35.45 17.51
C GLY A 327 8.10 34.41 16.63
N LEU A 328 7.79 34.72 15.37
CA LEU A 328 7.09 33.77 14.48
C LEU A 328 7.93 32.53 14.18
N ASP A 329 9.26 32.68 14.06
CA ASP A 329 10.18 31.56 13.91
C ASP A 329 10.06 30.56 15.07
N GLN A 330 9.96 31.06 16.30
CA GLN A 330 9.82 30.22 17.49
C GLN A 330 8.46 29.52 17.53
N VAL A 331 7.37 30.21 17.16
CA VAL A 331 6.03 29.59 17.02
C VAL A 331 6.08 28.42 16.04
N LEU A 332 6.65 28.62 14.85
CA LEU A 332 6.74 27.56 13.85
C LEU A 332 7.64 26.40 14.30
N ALA A 333 8.73 26.68 15.02
CA ALA A 333 9.60 25.66 15.58
C ALA A 333 8.88 24.79 16.63
N ASP A 334 8.07 25.40 17.50
CA ASP A 334 7.34 24.66 18.54
C ASP A 334 6.16 23.86 17.97
N LEU A 335 5.46 24.38 16.95
CA LEU A 335 4.50 23.61 16.17
C LEU A 335 5.15 22.40 15.49
N ALA A 336 6.32 22.61 14.89
CA ALA A 336 7.09 21.52 14.27
C ALA A 336 7.47 20.46 15.30
N GLY A 337 7.91 20.86 16.49
CA GLY A 337 8.23 19.97 17.60
C GLY A 337 7.02 19.17 18.08
N SER A 338 5.84 19.78 18.13
CA SER A 338 4.58 19.11 18.50
C SER A 338 4.19 18.04 17.48
N LEU A 339 4.33 18.32 16.18
CA LEU A 339 4.10 17.35 15.11
C LEU A 339 5.16 16.26 15.02
N ALA A 340 6.40 16.55 15.42
CA ALA A 340 7.48 15.59 15.47
C ALA A 340 7.16 14.44 16.44
N VAL A 341 6.41 14.71 17.51
CA VAL A 341 5.93 13.66 18.43
C VAL A 341 5.12 12.61 17.68
N LEU A 342 4.29 13.00 16.71
CA LEU A 342 3.44 12.09 15.94
C LEU A 342 4.17 11.32 14.82
N THR A 343 5.50 11.45 14.73
CA THR A 343 6.31 10.73 13.73
C THR A 343 6.66 9.30 14.12
N GLU A 344 6.48 8.93 15.39
CA GLU A 344 6.71 7.55 15.80
C GLU A 344 5.50 6.67 15.42
N PRO A 345 5.66 5.68 14.53
CA PRO A 345 4.54 4.85 14.05
C PRO A 345 3.86 4.06 15.17
N ARG A 346 4.58 3.79 16.28
CA ARG A 346 4.07 3.10 17.46
C ARG A 346 2.96 3.87 18.14
N LEU A 347 2.91 5.18 18.01
CA LEU A 347 1.91 6.03 18.67
C LEU A 347 0.56 6.02 17.97
N LEU A 348 0.60 5.80 16.66
CA LEU A 348 -0.57 5.70 15.81
C LEU A 348 -1.09 4.24 15.76
N HIS A 349 -0.27 3.29 16.20
CA HIS A 349 -0.59 1.86 16.19
C HIS A 349 -0.93 1.32 17.58
N ASP A 350 -0.15 1.63 18.61
CA ASP A 350 -0.34 1.09 19.97
C ASP A 350 -0.99 2.12 20.89
N THR A 351 -1.42 1.69 22.06
CA THR A 351 -2.01 2.58 23.07
C THR A 351 -0.98 3.63 23.48
N PRO A 352 -1.27 4.94 23.37
CA PRO A 352 -0.28 5.98 23.65
C PRO A 352 0.17 5.92 25.10
N THR A 353 1.47 5.71 25.33
CA THR A 353 2.05 5.62 26.68
C THR A 353 1.85 6.94 27.45
N PRO A 354 1.71 6.91 28.78
CA PRO A 354 1.58 8.12 29.60
C PRO A 354 2.72 9.13 29.38
N GLN A 355 3.95 8.64 29.18
CA GLN A 355 5.15 9.45 28.92
C GLN A 355 5.05 10.25 27.62
N LEU A 356 4.49 9.64 26.58
CA LEU A 356 4.26 10.32 25.31
C LEU A 356 3.22 11.42 25.47
N ARG A 357 2.11 11.13 26.14
CA ARG A 357 1.05 12.11 26.39
C ARG A 357 1.57 13.33 27.17
N ALA A 358 2.47 13.10 28.13
CA ALA A 358 3.18 14.17 28.81
C ALA A 358 4.08 14.98 27.85
N THR A 359 4.89 14.30 27.04
CA THR A 359 5.76 14.96 26.06
C THR A 359 4.98 15.85 25.07
N LEU A 360 3.87 15.35 24.54
CA LEU A 360 3.00 16.12 23.63
C LEU A 360 2.42 17.35 24.35
N ARG A 361 1.97 17.20 25.59
CA ARG A 361 1.43 18.30 26.39
C ARG A 361 2.48 19.37 26.66
N ASP A 362 3.69 18.97 27.04
CA ASP A 362 4.78 19.91 27.32
C ASP A 362 5.16 20.69 26.04
N ARG A 363 5.17 20.02 24.88
CA ARG A 363 5.43 20.66 23.58
C ARG A 363 4.31 21.64 23.17
N LEU A 364 3.05 21.25 23.38
CA LEU A 364 1.91 22.13 23.10
C LEU A 364 1.90 23.36 24.02
N GLY A 365 2.22 23.19 25.32
CA GLY A 365 2.32 24.31 26.26
C GLY A 365 3.45 25.29 25.92
N ALA A 366 4.60 24.77 25.47
CA ALA A 366 5.69 25.62 24.95
C ALA A 366 5.24 26.40 23.69
N ALA A 367 4.57 25.72 22.76
CA ALA A 367 4.07 26.34 21.53
C ALA A 367 3.00 27.40 21.79
N GLU A 368 2.11 27.17 22.76
CA GLU A 368 1.11 28.14 23.20
C GLU A 368 1.76 29.38 23.83
N THR A 369 2.81 29.19 24.64
CA THR A 369 3.56 30.30 25.24
C THR A 369 4.20 31.16 24.15
N SER A 370 4.91 30.55 23.20
CA SER A 370 5.53 31.24 22.06
C SER A 370 4.48 31.97 21.21
N PHE A 371 3.33 31.35 20.99
CA PHE A 371 2.20 31.97 20.29
C PHE A 371 1.70 33.23 21.00
N LEU A 372 1.44 33.16 22.31
CA LEU A 372 0.99 34.30 23.10
C LEU A 372 2.03 35.42 23.13
N THR A 373 3.32 35.08 23.26
CA THR A 373 4.41 36.08 23.21
C THR A 373 4.45 36.79 21.86
N SER A 374 4.39 36.05 20.75
CA SER A 374 4.40 36.65 19.41
C SER A 374 3.13 37.46 19.14
N ALA A 375 1.97 37.01 19.61
CA ALA A 375 0.71 37.76 19.49
C ALA A 375 0.72 39.07 20.28
N LEU A 376 1.24 39.07 21.50
CA LEU A 376 1.33 40.27 22.35
C LEU A 376 2.37 41.28 21.84
N ALA A 377 3.46 40.82 21.23
CA ALA A 377 4.47 41.69 20.62
C ALA A 377 3.91 42.51 19.44
N GLN A 378 2.83 42.05 18.82
CA GLN A 378 2.22 42.66 17.64
C GLN A 378 0.99 43.52 17.96
N GLN A 379 1.01 44.27 19.08
CA GLN A 379 -0.14 45.08 19.55
C GLN A 379 -0.84 45.87 18.40
N PRO A 380 -2.18 45.87 18.33
CA PRO A 380 -2.88 46.34 17.14
C PRO A 380 -3.05 47.86 17.12
N ALA A 381 -2.41 48.52 16.15
CA ALA A 381 -2.90 49.79 15.62
C ALA A 381 -3.44 49.50 14.22
N TYR A 382 -4.73 49.15 14.13
CA TYR A 382 -5.43 48.68 12.91
C TYR A 382 -5.24 49.56 11.66
N ALA A 383 -4.10 49.48 10.97
CA ALA A 383 -3.82 50.29 9.80
C ALA A 383 -3.05 49.56 8.67
N GLU A 384 -2.30 48.48 8.92
CA GLU A 384 -1.39 47.92 7.89
C GLU A 384 -1.71 46.48 7.43
N TRP A 385 -1.64 46.22 6.10
CA TRP A 385 -1.81 44.90 5.45
C TRP A 385 -0.95 43.78 6.07
N ARG A 386 0.22 44.13 6.58
CA ARG A 386 1.18 43.21 7.18
C ARG A 386 0.68 42.64 8.51
N GLU A 387 -0.01 43.45 9.30
CA GLU A 387 -0.63 43.02 10.56
C GLU A 387 -1.77 42.03 10.29
N LEU A 388 -2.57 42.25 9.24
CA LEU A 388 -3.63 41.31 8.81
C LEU A 388 -3.05 39.96 8.38
N CYS A 389 -1.97 39.96 7.60
CA CYS A 389 -1.32 38.70 7.19
C CYS A 389 -0.74 37.96 8.39
N THR A 390 -0.12 38.68 9.33
CA THR A 390 0.49 38.05 10.50
C THR A 390 -0.56 37.52 11.49
N ALA A 391 -1.65 38.26 11.69
CA ALA A 391 -2.81 37.78 12.44
C ALA A 391 -3.41 36.50 11.81
N GLY A 392 -3.47 36.42 10.48
CA GLY A 392 -3.90 35.20 9.77
C GLY A 392 -2.97 34.00 10.03
N ILE A 393 -1.65 34.21 10.00
CA ILE A 393 -0.66 33.15 10.30
C ILE A 393 -0.81 32.67 11.75
N LEU A 394 -0.95 33.62 12.69
CA LEU A 394 -1.14 33.32 14.11
C LEU A 394 -2.46 32.57 14.33
N GLU A 395 -3.54 32.94 13.65
CA GLU A 395 -4.81 32.22 13.72
C GLU A 395 -4.69 30.78 13.21
N ASP A 396 -3.97 30.55 12.11
CA ASP A 396 -3.74 29.20 11.61
C ASP A 396 -2.84 28.40 12.55
N ALA A 397 -1.82 29.02 13.17
CA ALA A 397 -1.01 28.40 14.22
C ALA A 397 -1.85 28.00 15.44
N ARG A 398 -2.74 28.89 15.90
CA ARG A 398 -3.68 28.61 16.99
C ARG A 398 -4.60 27.43 16.67
N LYS A 399 -5.09 27.35 15.43
CA LYS A 399 -5.88 26.19 14.98
C LYS A 399 -5.05 24.91 15.00
N VAL A 400 -3.78 24.92 14.56
CA VAL A 400 -2.91 23.73 14.67
C VAL A 400 -2.81 23.26 16.12
N LEU A 401 -2.59 24.18 17.07
CA LEU A 401 -2.55 23.85 18.50
C LEU A 401 -3.87 23.21 18.96
N HIS A 402 -5.00 23.82 18.57
CA HIS A 402 -6.32 23.30 18.93
C HIS A 402 -6.60 21.90 18.34
N GLU A 403 -6.21 21.64 17.09
CA GLU A 403 -6.39 20.34 16.44
C GLU A 403 -5.53 19.23 17.09
N LEU A 404 -4.35 19.59 17.60
CA LEU A 404 -3.41 18.67 18.26
C LEU A 404 -3.68 18.49 19.76
N ASP A 405 -4.54 19.31 20.36
CA ASP A 405 -4.81 19.27 21.79
C ASP A 405 -5.58 18.00 22.20
N PRO A 406 -5.01 17.14 23.05
CA PRO A 406 -5.65 15.89 23.46
C PRO A 406 -6.79 16.05 24.48
N GLN A 407 -6.91 17.22 25.13
CA GLN A 407 -7.88 17.50 26.19
C GLN A 407 -9.08 18.32 25.69
N VAL A 408 -8.83 19.40 24.96
CA VAL A 408 -9.88 20.34 24.51
C VAL A 408 -10.03 20.37 22.99
N GLY A 409 -9.12 19.76 22.25
CA GLY A 409 -9.19 19.67 20.80
C GLY A 409 -10.34 18.76 20.30
N PRO A 410 -10.69 18.84 19.01
CA PRO A 410 -11.77 18.05 18.42
C PRO A 410 -11.42 16.57 18.27
N HIS A 411 -10.13 16.23 18.20
CA HIS A 411 -9.63 14.90 17.85
C HIS A 411 -9.17 14.06 19.06
N GLN A 412 -9.84 14.19 20.20
CA GLN A 412 -9.45 13.51 21.46
C GLN A 412 -9.35 11.99 21.31
N ARG A 413 -10.17 11.38 20.45
CA ARG A 413 -10.13 9.93 20.20
C ARG A 413 -8.83 9.47 19.56
N ALA A 414 -8.10 10.34 18.86
CA ALA A 414 -6.75 10.03 18.37
C ALA A 414 -5.75 9.79 19.51
N PHE A 415 -6.01 10.35 20.70
CA PHE A 415 -5.07 10.38 21.83
C PHE A 415 -5.55 9.59 23.07
N ARG A 416 -6.72 8.94 23.00
CA ARG A 416 -7.32 8.16 24.09
C ARG A 416 -7.04 6.66 23.96
N ASP A 417 -7.06 5.97 25.12
CA ASP A 417 -6.69 4.57 25.29
C ASP A 417 -7.66 3.56 24.62
#